data_AF-A0A8S3E134-F1
#
_entry.id   AF-A0A8S3E134-F1
#
_cell.length_a   1.000
_cell.length_b   1.000
_cell.length_c   1.000
_cell.angle_alpha   90.00
_cell.angle_beta   90.00
_cell.angle_gamma   90.00
#
_symmetry.space_group_name_H-M   'P 1'
#
loop_
_entity.id
_entity.type
_entity.pdbx_description
1 polymer ?
#
loop_
_entity_poly.entity_id
_entity_poly.type
_entity_poly.pdbx_seq_one_letter_code
_entity_poly.pdbx_strand_id
1 'polypeptide(L)'
;MAGLMGVTAFLSMWISNTAAVSIMLPVSLAIIGEVQQQVTDLADKSQANKEATTAANEVIELNEIGVSNGHTKTRVILNASELEEQKTKVSVEVKTRFRQPWQRHDQLTVDRLHLKRFDDLRKGFLLSIAYAATIGGLASLVGTGTNVFVKGYIDETYRGTAFRVNFLNFLLFGLPVGVIMLILCWLWLQILYNRTEFFKCHTDPEDRVSQGKLKAMLVKQYKDLGKPSWNEYCVGIVFIIMILLWVTRDFGETRGW
;
A
#
# COMPACT_ATOMS: atom_id res chain seq x y z
N MET A 1 3.31 0.54 4.06
CA MET A 1 4.23 1.69 4.17
C MET A 1 5.34 1.45 5.21
N ALA A 2 5.03 1.19 6.48
CA ALA A 2 6.05 0.99 7.53
C ALA A 2 7.16 0.00 7.17
N GLY A 3 6.81 -1.18 6.62
CA GLY A 3 7.80 -2.17 6.19
C GLY A 3 8.75 -1.64 5.09
N LEU A 4 8.22 -0.98 4.06
CA LEU A 4 9.02 -0.35 3.00
C LEU A 4 9.93 0.74 3.55
N MET A 5 9.42 1.60 4.45
CA MET A 5 10.22 2.65 5.09
C MET A 5 11.35 2.06 5.93
N GLY A 6 11.06 1.03 6.73
CA GLY A 6 12.06 0.35 7.56
C GLY A 6 13.20 -0.25 6.73
N VAL A 7 12.87 -1.00 5.67
CA VAL A 7 13.90 -1.59 4.81
C VAL A 7 14.67 -0.51 4.05
N THR A 8 13.99 0.53 3.55
CA THR A 8 14.66 1.64 2.85
C THR A 8 15.63 2.39 3.76
N ALA A 9 15.21 2.73 4.98
CA ALA A 9 16.04 3.41 5.97
C ALA A 9 17.24 2.54 6.38
N PHE A 10 17.02 1.24 6.57
CA PHE A 10 18.09 0.31 6.88
C PHE A 10 19.11 0.21 5.74
N LEU A 11 18.68 0.07 4.49
CA LEU A 11 19.61 0.06 3.35
C LEU A 11 20.39 1.37 3.27
N SER A 12 19.69 2.50 3.34
CA SER A 12 20.29 3.85 3.24
C SER A 12 21.25 4.21 4.37
N MET A 13 21.28 3.41 5.43
CA MET A 13 22.27 3.51 6.49
C MET A 13 23.66 3.05 6.03
N TRP A 14 23.74 2.21 4.99
CA TRP A 14 24.99 1.59 4.54
C TRP A 14 25.37 1.97 3.12
N ILE A 15 24.38 2.30 2.30
CA ILE A 15 24.54 2.79 0.93
C ILE A 15 24.03 4.22 0.81
N SER A 16 24.38 4.90 -0.28
CA SER A 16 23.92 6.27 -0.51
C SER A 16 22.39 6.35 -0.66
N ASN A 17 21.82 7.47 -0.22
CA ASN A 17 20.37 7.72 -0.31
C ASN A 17 19.83 7.52 -1.74
N THR A 18 20.57 8.00 -2.75
CA THR A 18 20.19 7.82 -4.16
C THR A 18 20.14 6.35 -4.55
N ALA A 19 21.14 5.55 -4.16
CA ALA A 19 21.17 4.12 -4.46
C ALA A 19 20.02 3.37 -3.76
N ALA A 20 19.75 3.69 -2.50
CA ALA A 20 18.64 3.10 -1.75
C ALA A 20 17.28 3.38 -2.41
N VAL A 21 17.04 4.63 -2.85
CA VAL A 21 15.83 5.00 -3.59
C VAL A 21 15.76 4.26 -4.93
N SER A 22 16.85 4.20 -5.69
CA SER A 22 16.87 3.52 -6.99
C SER A 22 16.54 2.02 -6.90
N ILE A 23 16.96 1.34 -5.83
CA ILE A 23 16.63 -0.07 -5.57
C ILE A 23 15.16 -0.22 -5.16
N MET A 24 14.68 0.67 -4.30
CA MET A 24 13.33 0.58 -3.74
C MET A 24 12.22 1.06 -4.67
N LEU A 25 12.53 1.96 -5.59
CA LEU A 25 11.57 2.55 -6.52
C LEU A 25 10.84 1.50 -7.40
N PRO A 26 11.53 0.59 -8.11
CA PRO A 26 10.83 -0.43 -8.90
C PRO A 26 10.01 -1.40 -8.04
N VAL A 27 10.50 -1.75 -6.84
CA VAL A 27 9.77 -2.60 -5.89
C VAL A 27 8.48 -1.92 -5.43
N SER A 28 8.57 -0.63 -5.09
CA SER A 28 7.40 0.16 -4.70
C SER A 28 6.40 0.31 -5.83
N LEU A 29 6.86 0.58 -7.05
CA LEU A 29 6.00 0.67 -8.23
C LEU A 29 5.30 -0.66 -8.53
N ALA A 30 5.99 -1.80 -8.38
CA ALA A 30 5.37 -3.11 -8.52
C ALA A 30 4.27 -3.35 -7.48
N ILE A 31 4.50 -2.98 -6.22
CA ILE A 31 3.50 -3.08 -5.15
C ILE A 31 2.30 -2.15 -5.43
N ILE A 32 2.55 -0.91 -5.85
CA ILE A 32 1.51 0.06 -6.18
C ILE A 32 0.68 -0.43 -7.38
N GLY A 33 1.33 -0.98 -8.40
CA GLY A 33 0.66 -1.56 -9.57
C GLY A 33 -0.25 -2.73 -9.19
N GLU A 34 0.19 -3.60 -8.28
CA GLU A 34 -0.63 -4.71 -7.79
C GLU A 34 -1.85 -4.21 -7.00
N VAL A 35 -1.67 -3.19 -6.15
CA VAL A 35 -2.80 -2.57 -5.44
C VAL A 35 -3.78 -1.93 -6.42
N GLN A 36 -3.29 -1.33 -7.51
CA GLN A 36 -4.14 -0.80 -8.57
C GLN A 36 -5.00 -1.89 -9.19
N GLN A 37 -4.37 -3.01 -9.55
CA GLN A 37 -5.05 -4.13 -10.19
C GLN A 37 -6.13 -4.73 -9.29
N GLN A 38 -5.87 -4.85 -7.98
CA GLN A 38 -6.89 -5.30 -7.03
C GLN A 38 -8.09 -4.35 -6.95
N VAL A 39 -7.85 -3.03 -6.99
CA VAL A 39 -8.94 -2.04 -6.99
C VAL A 39 -9.76 -2.14 -8.28
N THR A 40 -9.10 -2.32 -9.42
CA THR A 40 -9.79 -2.51 -10.71
C THR A 40 -10.60 -3.82 -10.74
N ASP A 41 -10.03 -4.94 -10.28
CA ASP A 41 -10.74 -6.24 -10.21
C ASP A 41 -12.03 -6.15 -9.36
N LEU A 42 -11.99 -5.39 -8.27
CA LEU A 42 -13.14 -5.17 -7.40
C LEU A 42 -14.20 -4.29 -8.07
N ALA A 43 -13.78 -3.26 -8.81
CA ALA A 43 -14.68 -2.40 -9.58
C ALA A 43 -15.43 -3.19 -10.65
N ASP A 44 -14.73 -4.04 -11.41
CA ASP A 44 -15.32 -4.86 -12.47
C ASP A 44 -16.33 -5.88 -11.92
N LYS A 45 -16.01 -6.54 -10.81
CA LYS A 45 -16.94 -7.46 -10.12
C LYS A 45 -18.19 -6.76 -9.60
N SER A 46 -18.02 -5.55 -9.06
CA SER A 46 -19.15 -4.74 -8.59
C SER A 46 -20.07 -4.35 -9.74
N GLN A 47 -19.52 -4.00 -10.91
CA GLN A 47 -20.28 -3.71 -12.11
C GLN A 47 -21.01 -4.94 -12.64
N ALA A 48 -20.34 -6.08 -12.78
CA ALA A 48 -20.96 -7.33 -13.23
C ALA A 48 -22.11 -7.77 -12.31
N ASN A 49 -21.97 -7.61 -10.99
CA ASN A 49 -23.04 -7.94 -10.04
C ASN A 49 -24.24 -6.98 -10.16
N LYS A 50 -24.00 -5.69 -10.42
CA LYS A 50 -25.06 -4.70 -10.69
C LYS A 50 -25.81 -5.05 -11.97
N GLU A 51 -25.12 -5.45 -13.03
CA GLU A 51 -25.73 -5.88 -14.29
C GLU A 51 -26.57 -7.14 -14.11
N ALA A 52 -26.04 -8.16 -13.43
CA ALA A 52 -26.77 -9.40 -13.13
C ALA A 52 -28.03 -9.15 -12.27
N THR A 53 -27.92 -8.27 -11.27
CA THR A 53 -29.07 -7.87 -10.43
C THR A 53 -30.11 -7.09 -11.22
N THR A 54 -29.67 -6.24 -12.15
CA THR A 54 -30.58 -5.48 -13.02
C THR A 54 -31.33 -6.41 -13.97
N ALA A 55 -30.62 -7.35 -14.61
CA ALA A 55 -31.24 -8.36 -15.46
C ALA A 55 -32.22 -9.27 -14.70
N ALA A 56 -31.88 -9.67 -13.47
CA ALA A 56 -32.77 -10.47 -12.63
C ALA A 56 -34.06 -9.70 -12.27
N ASN A 57 -33.95 -8.42 -11.93
CA ASN A 57 -35.11 -7.58 -11.65
C ASN A 57 -35.98 -7.35 -12.90
N GLU A 58 -35.36 -7.25 -14.09
CA GLU A 58 -36.08 -7.11 -15.36
C GLU A 58 -36.86 -8.39 -15.72
N VAL A 59 -36.28 -9.58 -15.49
CA VAL A 59 -36.97 -10.87 -15.67
C VAL A 59 -38.10 -11.07 -14.67
N ILE A 60 -37.94 -10.61 -13.42
CA ILE A 60 -39.02 -10.62 -12.40
C ILE A 60 -40.15 -9.68 -12.80
N GLU A 61 -39.85 -8.47 -13.29
CA GLU A 61 -40.86 -7.54 -13.80
C GLU A 61 -41.64 -8.14 -14.99
N LEU A 62 -40.99 -8.88 -15.90
CA LEU A 62 -41.67 -9.59 -17.00
C LEU A 62 -42.61 -10.70 -16.51
N ASN A 63 -42.28 -11.37 -15.40
CA ASN A 63 -43.08 -12.45 -14.83
C ASN A 63 -44.19 -11.93 -13.89
N GLU A 64 -44.06 -10.73 -13.34
CA GLU A 64 -45.11 -10.02 -12.59
C GLU A 64 -46.15 -9.33 -13.49
N ILE A 65 -46.05 -9.43 -14.83
CA ILE A 65 -47.15 -9.09 -15.76
C ILE A 65 -48.27 -10.17 -15.76
N GLY A 66 -48.40 -10.89 -14.64
CA GLY A 66 -49.51 -11.78 -14.33
C GLY A 66 -50.58 -11.05 -13.51
N VAL A 67 -51.67 -10.69 -14.19
CA VAL A 67 -53.02 -10.32 -13.69
C VAL A 67 -53.10 -9.90 -12.22
N SER A 68 -53.13 -8.58 -11.98
CA SER A 68 -53.56 -8.00 -10.70
C SER A 68 -55.09 -8.00 -10.62
N ASN A 69 -55.67 -8.99 -9.94
CA ASN A 69 -56.97 -8.82 -9.29
C ASN A 69 -56.74 -8.61 -7.79
N GLY A 70 -57.32 -7.52 -7.27
CA GLY A 70 -57.08 -7.03 -5.93
C GLY A 70 -57.33 -8.06 -4.84
N HIS A 71 -56.46 -8.00 -3.84
CA HIS A 71 -56.42 -8.74 -2.58
C HIS A 71 -55.83 -10.17 -2.65
N THR A 72 -54.79 -10.35 -1.83
CA THR A 72 -53.97 -11.55 -1.56
C THR A 72 -52.98 -12.01 -2.64
N LYS A 73 -51.69 -11.73 -2.40
CA LYS A 73 -50.54 -12.37 -3.06
C LYS A 73 -50.58 -13.89 -2.80
N THR A 74 -51.01 -14.66 -3.79
CA THR A 74 -50.82 -16.12 -3.80
C THR A 74 -49.89 -16.47 -4.95
N ARG A 75 -48.79 -17.16 -4.65
CA ARG A 75 -47.76 -17.56 -5.61
C ARG A 75 -48.28 -18.78 -6.38
N VAL A 76 -48.80 -18.59 -7.59
CA VAL A 76 -49.30 -19.69 -8.43
C VAL A 76 -48.21 -20.09 -9.44
N ILE A 77 -47.74 -21.34 -9.34
CA ILE A 77 -46.88 -21.97 -10.35
C ILE A 77 -47.85 -22.58 -11.38
N LEU A 78 -47.96 -21.98 -12.56
CA LEU A 78 -48.80 -22.50 -13.65
C LEU A 78 -47.97 -23.33 -14.62
N ASN A 79 -48.37 -24.59 -14.80
CA ASN A 79 -47.85 -25.45 -15.87
C ASN A 79 -48.44 -25.03 -17.22
N ALA A 80 -47.66 -25.22 -18.28
CA ALA A 80 -47.86 -24.68 -19.63
C ALA A 80 -49.07 -25.22 -20.43
N SER A 81 -50.09 -25.80 -19.79
CA SER A 81 -51.14 -26.57 -20.48
C SER A 81 -52.54 -25.93 -20.55
N GLU A 82 -52.74 -24.67 -20.13
CA GLU A 82 -54.09 -24.05 -20.11
C GLU A 82 -54.19 -22.74 -20.92
N LEU A 83 -53.51 -22.69 -22.08
CA LEU A 83 -53.25 -21.44 -22.80
C LEU A 83 -54.37 -20.93 -23.74
N GLU A 84 -55.57 -21.51 -23.79
CA GLU A 84 -56.48 -21.21 -24.92
C GLU A 84 -57.78 -20.45 -24.70
N GLU A 85 -58.27 -20.16 -23.48
CA GLU A 85 -59.69 -19.75 -23.38
C GLU A 85 -60.06 -18.34 -22.90
N GLN A 86 -59.18 -17.34 -22.89
CA GLN A 86 -59.63 -15.98 -22.56
C GLN A 86 -58.91 -14.84 -23.29
N LYS A 87 -59.25 -14.71 -24.57
CA LYS A 87 -59.17 -13.41 -25.27
C LYS A 87 -60.29 -12.50 -24.77
N THR A 88 -60.01 -11.54 -23.90
CA THR A 88 -60.64 -10.22 -24.03
C THR A 88 -59.95 -9.13 -23.19
N LYS A 89 -59.48 -8.10 -23.91
CA LYS A 89 -59.35 -6.70 -23.49
C LYS A 89 -58.34 -6.42 -22.36
N VAL A 90 -57.06 -6.51 -22.71
CA VAL A 90 -55.96 -5.95 -21.89
C VAL A 90 -55.62 -4.56 -22.42
N SER A 91 -55.99 -3.52 -21.68
CA SER A 91 -55.45 -2.18 -21.86
C SER A 91 -53.99 -2.18 -21.43
N VAL A 92 -53.09 -2.09 -22.40
CA VAL A 92 -51.63 -2.05 -22.19
C VAL A 92 -51.26 -0.64 -21.71
N GLU A 93 -51.09 -0.47 -20.40
CA GLU A 93 -50.41 0.70 -19.88
C GLU A 93 -48.90 0.47 -19.98
N VAL A 94 -48.31 0.96 -21.08
CA VAL A 94 -46.85 0.98 -21.25
C VAL A 94 -46.28 2.01 -20.28
N LYS A 95 -45.89 1.56 -19.09
CA LYS A 95 -45.10 2.38 -18.17
C LYS A 95 -43.68 2.46 -18.71
N THR A 96 -43.43 3.37 -19.66
CA THR A 96 -42.08 3.70 -20.11
C THR A 96 -41.30 4.30 -18.93
N ARG A 97 -40.44 3.49 -18.30
CA ARG A 97 -39.57 3.95 -17.22
C ARG A 97 -38.50 4.84 -17.85
N PHE A 98 -38.64 6.15 -17.64
CA PHE A 98 -37.65 7.15 -18.03
C PHE A 98 -36.27 6.73 -17.48
N ARG A 99 -35.32 6.36 -18.34
CA ARG A 99 -33.94 6.05 -17.93
C ARG A 99 -33.33 7.36 -17.43
N GLN A 100 -33.21 7.51 -16.13
CA GLN A 100 -32.91 8.80 -15.54
C GLN A 100 -31.44 9.21 -15.82
N PRO A 101 -31.16 10.36 -16.46
CA PRO A 101 -29.82 10.75 -16.93
C PRO A 101 -28.77 10.91 -15.83
N TRP A 102 -29.21 11.13 -14.59
CA TRP A 102 -28.35 11.50 -13.46
C TRP A 102 -27.56 10.32 -12.85
N GLN A 103 -27.91 9.06 -13.13
CA GLN A 103 -27.08 7.91 -12.70
C GLN A 103 -25.66 7.92 -13.31
N ARG A 104 -25.51 8.49 -14.51
CA ARG A 104 -24.20 8.61 -15.19
C ARG A 104 -23.26 9.57 -14.46
N HIS A 105 -23.82 10.58 -13.77
CA HIS A 105 -23.03 11.57 -13.04
C HIS A 105 -22.42 10.99 -11.75
N ASP A 106 -23.12 10.05 -11.09
CA ASP A 106 -22.63 9.34 -9.90
C ASP A 106 -21.52 8.34 -10.20
N GLN A 107 -21.54 7.66 -11.35
CA GLN A 107 -20.43 6.78 -11.74
C GLN A 107 -19.15 7.56 -12.05
N LEU A 108 -19.26 8.69 -12.76
CA LEU A 108 -18.13 9.60 -13.05
C LEU A 108 -17.52 10.24 -11.79
N THR A 109 -18.29 10.43 -10.71
CA THR A 109 -17.75 10.93 -9.43
C THR A 109 -17.07 9.82 -8.64
N VAL A 110 -17.62 8.61 -8.65
CA VAL A 110 -17.01 7.43 -8.02
C VAL A 110 -15.67 7.08 -8.69
N ASP A 111 -15.60 7.03 -10.01
CA ASP A 111 -14.36 6.76 -10.75
C ASP A 111 -13.27 7.80 -10.46
N ARG A 112 -13.64 9.09 -10.41
CA ARG A 112 -12.72 10.18 -10.04
C ARG A 112 -12.22 10.06 -8.59
N LEU A 113 -13.06 9.59 -7.67
CA LEU A 113 -12.67 9.39 -6.28
C LEU A 113 -11.67 8.24 -6.15
N HIS A 114 -11.87 7.13 -6.88
CA HIS A 114 -10.95 6.00 -6.91
C HIS A 114 -9.58 6.39 -7.48
N LEU A 115 -9.56 7.13 -8.59
CA LEU A 115 -8.33 7.67 -9.18
C LEU A 115 -7.57 8.56 -8.21
N LYS A 116 -8.28 9.48 -7.52
CA LYS A 116 -7.67 10.38 -6.54
C LYS A 116 -7.08 9.62 -5.35
N ARG A 117 -7.82 8.65 -4.81
CA ARG A 117 -7.36 7.80 -3.69
C ARG A 117 -6.13 6.98 -4.08
N PHE A 118 -6.09 6.47 -5.30
CA PHE A 118 -4.93 5.76 -5.83
C PHE A 118 -3.71 6.68 -6.02
N ASP A 119 -3.92 7.88 -6.58
CA ASP A 119 -2.85 8.86 -6.72
C ASP A 119 -2.26 9.27 -5.37
N ASP A 120 -3.10 9.46 -4.36
CA ASP A 120 -2.67 9.82 -3.02
C ASP A 120 -1.92 8.65 -2.35
N LEU A 121 -2.34 7.40 -2.59
CA LEU A 121 -1.59 6.21 -2.18
C LEU A 121 -0.21 6.15 -2.84
N ARG A 122 -0.13 6.32 -4.17
CA ARG A 122 1.12 6.30 -4.93
C ARG A 122 2.08 7.38 -4.44
N LYS A 123 1.58 8.62 -4.28
CA LYS A 123 2.36 9.73 -3.71
C LYS A 123 2.88 9.38 -2.31
N GLY A 124 2.02 8.84 -1.44
CA GLY A 124 2.40 8.43 -0.09
C GLY A 124 3.51 7.37 -0.07
N PHE A 125 3.41 6.34 -0.90
CA PHE A 125 4.44 5.30 -1.00
C PHE A 125 5.78 5.84 -1.52
N LEU A 126 5.76 6.62 -2.61
CA LEU A 126 6.99 7.21 -3.17
C LEU A 126 7.64 8.19 -2.19
N LEU A 127 6.85 9.04 -1.55
CA LEU A 127 7.31 10.02 -0.58
C LEU A 127 7.87 9.34 0.68
N SER A 128 7.26 8.23 1.11
CA SER A 128 7.74 7.44 2.24
C SER A 128 9.14 6.88 2.02
N ILE A 129 9.46 6.44 0.80
CA ILE A 129 10.78 5.91 0.44
C ILE A 129 11.82 7.03 0.40
N ALA A 130 11.48 8.18 -0.19
CA ALA A 130 12.39 9.33 -0.26
C ALA A 130 12.78 9.85 1.13
N TYR A 131 11.81 9.99 2.04
CA TYR A 131 12.10 10.40 3.41
C TYR A 131 12.82 9.30 4.21
N ALA A 132 12.42 8.04 4.07
CA ALA A 132 13.08 6.94 4.76
C ALA A 132 14.55 6.81 4.38
N ALA A 133 14.88 6.95 3.09
CA ALA A 133 16.27 6.96 2.63
C ALA A 133 17.07 8.09 3.30
N THR A 134 16.50 9.30 3.31
CA THR A 134 17.16 10.46 3.93
C THR A 134 17.41 10.26 5.43
N ILE A 135 16.40 9.75 6.16
CA ILE A 135 16.51 9.48 7.60
C ILE A 135 17.51 8.35 7.90
N GLY A 136 17.51 7.30 7.08
CA GLY A 136 18.48 6.19 7.20
C GLY A 136 19.92 6.66 7.04
N GLY A 137 20.18 7.53 6.07
CA GLY A 137 21.51 8.10 5.83
C GLY A 137 22.02 9.04 6.93
N LEU A 138 21.13 9.58 7.77
CA LEU A 138 21.49 10.37 8.94
C LEU A 138 21.92 9.49 10.14
N ALA A 139 21.44 8.25 10.21
CA ALA A 139 21.66 7.37 11.36
C ALA A 139 23.09 6.84 11.48
N SER A 140 23.85 6.79 10.39
CA SER A 140 25.22 6.28 10.37
C SER A 140 26.21 7.29 9.82
N LEU A 141 27.48 7.12 10.18
CA LEU A 141 28.57 7.95 9.70
C LEU A 141 28.79 7.83 8.18
N VAL A 142 28.44 6.68 7.58
CA VAL A 142 28.75 6.33 6.18
C VAL A 142 27.61 6.67 5.23
N GLY A 143 26.39 6.84 5.73
CA GLY A 143 25.21 7.05 4.91
C GLY A 143 25.23 8.35 4.09
N THR A 144 25.79 9.44 4.65
CA THR A 144 25.87 10.74 3.97
C THR A 144 27.25 11.37 4.05
N GLY A 145 27.67 12.03 2.96
CA GLY A 145 28.96 12.75 2.90
C GLY A 145 29.06 13.88 3.94
N THR A 146 27.93 14.43 4.37
CA THR A 146 27.88 15.44 5.45
C THR A 146 28.35 14.87 6.79
N ASN A 147 28.02 13.63 7.12
CA ASN A 147 28.44 12.99 8.37
C ASN A 147 29.95 12.74 8.38
N VAL A 148 30.49 12.30 7.24
CA VAL A 148 31.94 12.15 7.05
C VAL A 148 32.66 13.49 7.12
N PHE A 149 32.08 14.54 6.52
CA PHE A 149 32.64 15.89 6.57
C PHE A 149 32.69 16.43 8.00
N VAL A 150 31.60 16.30 8.78
CA VAL A 150 31.55 16.72 10.19
C VAL A 150 32.61 16.00 11.01
N LYS A 151 32.76 14.68 10.83
CA LYS A 151 33.84 13.93 11.48
C LYS A 151 35.22 14.45 11.07
N GLY A 152 35.45 14.68 9.78
CA GLY A 152 36.73 15.21 9.28
C GLY A 152 37.05 16.59 9.88
N TYR A 153 36.04 17.46 9.99
CA TYR A 153 36.17 18.78 10.58
C TYR A 153 36.44 18.72 12.09
N ILE A 154 35.76 17.85 12.83
CA ILE A 154 35.98 17.65 14.28
C ILE A 154 37.39 17.07 14.50
N ASP A 155 37.77 16.06 13.72
CA ASP A 155 39.10 15.43 13.80
C ASP A 155 40.23 16.43 13.48
N GLU A 156 39.97 17.46 12.66
CA GLU A 156 40.93 18.52 12.34
C GLU A 156 40.96 19.64 13.40
N THR A 157 39.80 20.05 13.89
CA THR A 157 39.69 21.15 14.87
C THR A 157 40.19 20.74 16.25
N TYR A 158 39.96 19.49 16.65
CA TYR A 158 40.29 18.97 17.98
C TYR A 158 41.53 18.07 18.01
N ARG A 159 42.44 18.23 17.02
CA ARG A 159 43.73 17.51 16.97
C ARG A 159 44.50 17.68 18.29
N GLY A 160 44.63 16.61 19.07
CA GLY A 160 45.39 16.59 20.33
C GLY A 160 44.56 16.43 21.61
N THR A 161 43.22 16.44 21.52
CA THR A 161 42.34 16.04 22.63
C THR A 161 41.91 14.57 22.51
N ALA A 162 41.53 13.94 23.62
CA ALA A 162 40.98 12.57 23.63
C ALA A 162 39.61 12.44 22.92
N PHE A 163 39.05 13.57 22.45
CA PHE A 163 37.75 13.63 21.79
C PHE A 163 37.86 13.14 20.34
N ARG A 164 37.58 11.85 20.11
CA ARG A 164 37.53 11.24 18.77
C ARG A 164 36.13 10.73 18.47
N VAL A 165 35.56 11.17 17.35
CA VAL A 165 34.25 10.69 16.89
C VAL A 165 34.43 9.35 16.17
N ASN A 166 34.19 8.27 16.91
CA ASN A 166 34.22 6.91 16.38
C ASN A 166 32.89 6.51 15.72
N PHE A 167 32.96 5.52 14.82
CA PHE A 167 31.79 4.99 14.12
C PHE A 167 30.70 4.55 15.12
N LEU A 168 31.08 3.81 16.16
CA LEU A 168 30.15 3.34 17.19
C LEU A 168 29.50 4.49 17.97
N ASN A 169 30.26 5.51 18.38
CA ASN A 169 29.72 6.65 19.13
C ASN A 169 28.73 7.45 18.28
N PHE A 170 29.07 7.68 17.01
CA PHE A 170 28.18 8.35 16.06
C PHE A 170 26.92 7.51 15.82
N LEU A 171 27.08 6.20 15.65
CA LEU A 171 25.97 5.27 15.45
C LEU A 171 25.04 5.22 16.66
N LEU A 172 25.58 5.18 17.88
CA LEU A 172 24.80 5.12 19.12
C LEU A 172 24.00 6.41 19.34
N PHE A 173 24.48 7.55 18.85
CA PHE A 173 23.74 8.81 18.84
C PHE A 173 22.73 8.89 17.68
N GLY A 174 23.16 8.56 16.46
CA GLY A 174 22.38 8.72 15.24
C GLY A 174 21.24 7.71 15.11
N LEU A 175 21.43 6.47 15.54
CA LEU A 175 20.44 5.40 15.43
C LEU A 175 19.15 5.67 16.24
N PRO A 176 19.19 6.02 17.55
CA PRO A 176 17.96 6.33 18.29
C PRO A 176 17.25 7.56 17.73
N VAL A 177 17.99 8.61 17.36
CA VAL A 177 17.41 9.81 16.72
C VAL A 177 16.76 9.44 15.38
N GLY A 178 17.43 8.63 14.56
CA GLY A 178 16.93 8.15 13.28
C GLY A 178 15.67 7.29 13.42
N VAL A 179 15.61 6.39 14.40
CA VAL A 179 14.42 5.57 14.68
C VAL A 179 13.25 6.44 15.12
N ILE A 180 13.46 7.40 16.02
CA ILE A 180 12.42 8.34 16.46
C ILE A 180 11.91 9.15 15.27
N MET A 181 12.82 9.70 14.46
CA MET A 181 12.47 10.47 13.26
C MET A 181 11.73 9.62 12.22
N LEU A 182 12.11 8.36 12.05
CA LEU A 182 11.44 7.43 11.14
C LEU A 182 10.00 7.16 11.59
N ILE A 183 9.78 6.95 12.89
CA ILE A 183 8.44 6.75 13.47
C ILE A 183 7.60 8.02 13.31
N LEU A 184 8.15 9.19 13.63
CA LEU A 184 7.45 10.47 13.47
C LEU A 184 7.10 10.75 12.00
N CYS A 185 8.03 10.49 11.08
CA CYS A 185 7.79 10.61 9.64
C CYS A 185 6.71 9.64 9.16
N TRP A 186 6.75 8.39 9.59
CA TRP A 186 5.74 7.40 9.27
C TRP A 186 4.35 7.81 9.78
N LEU A 187 4.26 8.27 11.03
CA LEU A 187 3.01 8.77 11.62
C LEU A 187 2.48 9.99 10.84
N TRP A 188 3.36 10.93 10.50
CA TRP A 188 2.98 12.12 9.72
C TRP A 188 2.42 11.75 8.34
N LEU A 189 3.09 10.83 7.62
CA LEU A 189 2.62 10.35 6.32
C LEU A 189 1.31 9.57 6.43
N GLN A 190 1.15 8.79 7.50
CA GLN A 190 -0.09 8.07 7.75
C GLN A 190 -1.26 9.04 8.01
N ILE A 191 -1.05 10.12 8.76
CA ILE A 191 -2.07 11.16 8.99
C ILE A 191 -2.40 11.90 7.69
N LEU A 192 -1.40 12.25 6.88
CA LEU A 192 -1.60 13.02 5.65
C LEU A 192 -2.39 12.24 4.58
N TYR A 193 -1.99 10.99 4.32
CA TYR A 193 -2.53 10.20 3.22
C TYR A 193 -3.66 9.24 3.63
N ASN A 194 -3.76 8.91 4.92
CA ASN A 194 -4.76 7.97 5.44
C ASN A 194 -5.64 8.60 6.54
N ARG A 195 -5.94 9.91 6.39
CA ARG A 195 -6.68 10.76 7.36
C ARG A 195 -7.93 10.11 7.97
N THR A 196 -8.69 9.35 7.17
CA THR A 196 -9.99 8.79 7.56
C THR A 196 -9.89 7.42 8.22
N GLU A 197 -8.82 6.67 7.99
CA GLU A 197 -8.62 5.32 8.54
C GLU A 197 -7.71 5.32 9.77
N PHE A 198 -7.00 6.42 10.07
CA PHE A 198 -6.14 6.53 11.26
C PHE A 198 -6.93 6.39 12.58
N PHE A 199 -8.17 6.88 12.62
CA PHE A 199 -9.07 6.76 13.78
C PHE A 199 -9.96 5.51 13.75
N LYS A 200 -9.97 4.76 12.65
CA LYS A 200 -10.65 3.47 12.58
C LYS A 200 -9.72 2.38 13.11
N CYS A 201 -9.88 2.05 14.38
CA CYS A 201 -9.23 0.89 15.00
C CYS A 201 -9.80 -0.46 14.49
N HIS A 202 -10.80 -0.42 13.61
CA HIS A 202 -11.43 -1.60 13.04
C HIS A 202 -10.89 -1.86 11.64
N THR A 203 -10.08 -2.91 11.50
CA THR A 203 -9.72 -3.43 10.18
C THR A 203 -10.95 -4.09 9.58
N ASP A 204 -11.49 -3.54 8.50
CA ASP A 204 -12.60 -4.16 7.79
C ASP A 204 -12.18 -5.55 7.26
N PRO A 205 -13.07 -6.55 7.28
CA PRO A 205 -12.75 -7.91 6.83
C PRO A 205 -12.25 -7.95 5.38
N GLU A 206 -12.70 -7.00 4.55
CA GLU A 206 -12.27 -6.85 3.15
C GLU A 206 -10.79 -6.46 3.02
N ASP A 207 -10.28 -5.62 3.93
CA ASP A 207 -8.86 -5.25 3.99
C ASP A 207 -7.97 -6.42 4.42
N ARG A 208 -8.46 -7.34 5.25
CA ARG A 208 -7.70 -8.54 5.63
C ARG A 208 -7.51 -9.49 4.44
N VAL A 209 -8.50 -9.56 3.55
CA VAL A 209 -8.44 -10.38 2.32
C VAL A 209 -7.46 -9.77 1.31
N SER A 210 -7.49 -8.45 1.10
CA SER A 210 -6.53 -7.77 0.20
C SER A 210 -5.09 -7.92 0.69
N GLN A 211 -4.85 -7.80 2.00
CA GLN A 211 -3.56 -8.06 2.64
C GLN A 211 -3.11 -9.51 2.46
N GLY A 212 -4.03 -10.47 2.50
CA GLY A 212 -3.76 -11.88 2.22
C GLY A 212 -3.30 -12.12 0.78
N LYS A 213 -3.97 -11.51 -0.21
CA LYS A 213 -3.60 -11.59 -1.63
C LYS A 213 -2.22 -10.96 -1.88
N LEU A 214 -1.96 -9.77 -1.31
CA LEU A 214 -0.65 -9.12 -1.39
C LEU A 214 0.47 -9.95 -0.76
N LYS A 215 0.25 -10.52 0.43
CA LYS A 215 1.23 -11.41 1.09
C LYS A 215 1.51 -12.66 0.27
N ALA A 216 0.47 -13.29 -0.28
CA ALA A 216 0.63 -14.48 -1.12
C ALA A 216 1.46 -14.18 -2.37
N MET A 217 1.26 -13.01 -2.99
CA MET A 217 2.04 -12.55 -4.14
C MET A 217 3.48 -12.21 -3.79
N LEU A 218 3.74 -11.57 -2.64
CA LEU A 218 5.11 -11.33 -2.15
C LEU A 218 5.84 -12.65 -1.89
N VAL A 219 5.15 -13.64 -1.30
CA VAL A 219 5.71 -14.98 -1.11
C VAL A 219 5.98 -15.67 -2.44
N LYS A 220 5.09 -15.49 -3.43
CA LYS A 220 5.31 -16.00 -4.79
C LYS A 220 6.56 -15.37 -5.42
N GLN A 221 6.64 -14.04 -5.43
CA GLN A 221 7.83 -13.35 -5.94
C GLN A 221 9.09 -13.78 -5.20
N TYR A 222 9.08 -13.86 -3.87
CA TYR A 222 10.20 -14.36 -3.07
C TYR A 222 10.63 -15.77 -3.46
N LYS A 223 9.68 -16.69 -3.70
CA LYS A 223 9.99 -18.04 -4.19
C LYS A 223 10.59 -18.03 -5.59
N ASP A 224 10.18 -17.12 -6.45
CA ASP A 224 10.70 -16.97 -7.80
C ASP A 224 12.17 -16.46 -7.81
N LEU A 225 12.65 -15.76 -6.76
CA LEU A 225 14.08 -15.40 -6.63
C LEU A 225 15.00 -16.62 -6.45
N GLY A 226 14.47 -17.76 -5.99
CA GLY A 226 15.26 -18.97 -5.77
C GLY A 226 16.17 -18.91 -4.54
N LYS A 227 17.12 -19.85 -4.46
CA LYS A 227 18.09 -19.93 -3.36
C LYS A 227 19.17 -18.86 -3.56
N PRO A 228 19.66 -18.21 -2.48
CA PRO A 228 20.69 -17.18 -2.60
C PRO A 228 21.94 -17.78 -3.26
N SER A 229 22.51 -17.02 -4.18
CA SER A 229 23.74 -17.44 -4.86
C SER A 229 24.93 -17.45 -3.90
N TRP A 230 25.96 -18.24 -4.22
CA TRP A 230 27.20 -18.25 -3.44
C TRP A 230 27.81 -16.85 -3.29
N ASN A 231 27.69 -16.04 -4.35
CA ASN A 231 28.20 -14.67 -4.37
C ASN A 231 27.46 -13.76 -3.38
N GLU A 232 26.14 -13.87 -3.28
CA GLU A 232 25.35 -13.13 -2.29
C GLU A 232 25.76 -13.49 -0.86
N TYR A 233 26.05 -14.76 -0.62
CA TYR A 233 26.50 -15.23 0.69
C TYR A 233 27.88 -14.65 1.04
N CYS A 234 28.83 -14.67 0.11
CA CYS A 234 30.15 -14.06 0.30
C CYS A 234 30.04 -12.56 0.60
N VAL A 235 29.24 -11.81 -0.16
CA VAL A 235 29.05 -10.37 0.06
C VAL A 235 28.39 -10.11 1.42
N GLY A 236 27.40 -10.91 1.80
CA GLY A 236 26.76 -10.83 3.11
C GLY A 236 27.73 -11.05 4.27
N ILE A 237 28.61 -12.04 4.17
CA ILE A 237 29.63 -12.31 5.19
C ILE A 237 30.62 -11.15 5.28
N VAL A 238 31.18 -10.70 4.15
CA VAL A 238 32.15 -9.59 4.12
C VAL A 238 31.52 -8.32 4.70
N PHE A 239 30.25 -8.06 4.41
CA PHE A 239 29.51 -6.92 4.95
C PHE A 239 29.35 -7.00 6.48
N ILE A 240 28.99 -8.17 7.02
CA ILE A 240 28.89 -8.36 8.49
C ILE A 240 30.26 -8.20 9.15
N ILE A 241 31.30 -8.79 8.57
CA ILE A 241 32.69 -8.65 9.05
C ILE A 241 33.09 -7.17 9.06
N MET A 242 32.83 -6.44 7.98
CA MET A 242 33.11 -5.00 7.89
C MET A 242 32.41 -4.21 9.00
N ILE A 243 31.12 -4.47 9.27
CA ILE A 243 30.38 -3.80 10.36
C ILE A 243 31.02 -4.13 11.71
N LEU A 244 31.35 -5.40 11.96
CA LEU A 244 31.99 -5.82 13.21
C LEU A 244 33.35 -5.14 13.38
N LEU A 245 34.16 -5.07 12.33
CA LEU A 245 35.43 -4.33 12.37
C LEU A 245 35.21 -2.84 12.63
N TRP A 246 34.21 -2.19 12.04
CA TRP A 246 33.93 -0.77 12.31
C TRP A 246 33.47 -0.51 13.75
N VAL A 247 32.66 -1.40 14.31
CA VAL A 247 32.21 -1.30 15.71
C VAL A 247 33.36 -1.57 16.67
N THR A 248 34.25 -2.52 16.36
CA THR A 248 35.37 -2.93 17.22
C THR A 248 36.66 -2.12 17.01
N ARG A 249 36.73 -1.30 15.95
CA ARG A 249 37.94 -0.58 15.50
C ARG A 249 38.63 0.21 16.61
N ASP A 250 37.86 0.78 17.54
CA ASP A 250 38.41 1.62 18.60
C ASP A 250 37.51 1.60 19.84
N PHE A 251 37.51 0.43 20.51
CA PHE A 251 36.84 0.18 21.79
C PHE A 251 37.66 0.79 22.95
N GLY A 252 38.00 2.07 22.86
CA GLY A 252 38.94 2.74 23.77
C GLY A 252 38.33 4.00 24.37
N GLU A 253 38.03 3.95 25.66
CA GLU A 253 37.55 5.05 26.52
C GLU A 253 36.20 5.67 26.15
N THR A 254 35.12 4.97 26.48
CA THR A 254 33.81 5.59 26.72
C THR A 254 33.84 6.41 28.03
N ARG A 255 34.71 7.42 28.12
CA ARG A 255 34.32 8.62 28.86
C ARG A 255 33.46 9.38 27.87
N GLY A 256 32.17 9.50 28.21
CA GLY A 256 31.16 10.07 27.33
C GLY A 256 31.51 11.46 26.83
N TRP A 257 30.63 11.95 25.94
CA TRP A 257 30.56 13.37 25.58
C TRP A 257 30.69 14.27 26.81
#